data_AF-A0AAD7I864-F1
#
_entry.id   AF-A0AAD7I864-F1
#
_cell.length_a   1.000
_cell.length_b   1.000
_cell.length_c   1.000
_cell.angle_alpha   90.00
_cell.angle_beta   90.00
_cell.angle_gamma   90.00
#
_symmetry.space_group_name_H-M   'P 1'
#
loop_
_entity.id
_entity.type
_entity.pdbx_description
1 polymer ?
#
loop_
_entity_poly.entity_id
_entity_poly.type
_entity_poly.pdbx_seq_one_letter_code
_entity_poly.pdbx_strand_id
1 'polypeptide(L)'
;MNKPGRRSNTPATENRSRRAAPDSAKIFLDRGRKELFALSTSSNAWGEWTSEEVRGHLVAKGFVKEGVSTLSFNLLGMVVLRIAASLPANNAVAADALRAVAVALELKRVESVVEEVAENVKTLLGLAAKERATEGEEGELTDTLRAAAVHLTRTVEEQANDIASLTTRLDDELNGLSSRAAHAAAAPGPAATVASGPNAAGKQSYAAAASQAHPPARAAALANAAARERQILVEREPGMEKWAEGLTEKDLVEKARMAVVLMCRTGELTPPGDARFVGATLQRSGSLLLHMNSPEAANWIKGNIQFETG
;
A
#
# COMPACT_ATOMS: atom_id res chain seq x y z
N MET A 1 100.29 -8.57 -22.77
CA MET A 1 99.26 -9.29 -21.99
C MET A 1 97.95 -8.52 -22.08
N ASN A 2 97.07 -8.91 -23.01
CA ASN A 2 95.79 -8.27 -23.28
C ASN A 2 94.69 -8.98 -22.47
N LYS A 3 93.92 -8.22 -21.69
CA LYS A 3 92.67 -8.68 -21.05
C LYS A 3 91.48 -8.24 -21.91
N PRO A 4 90.58 -9.15 -22.32
CA PRO A 4 89.32 -8.79 -22.95
C PRO A 4 88.15 -8.84 -21.95
N GLY A 5 87.13 -8.02 -22.22
CA GLY A 5 85.74 -8.45 -22.17
C GLY A 5 84.97 -8.27 -20.86
N ARG A 6 84.04 -7.31 -20.85
CA ARG A 6 82.61 -7.55 -20.54
C ARG A 6 81.80 -6.29 -20.85
N ARG A 7 81.15 -6.28 -22.02
CA ARG A 7 80.03 -5.39 -22.31
C ARG A 7 78.74 -6.15 -21.98
N SER A 8 78.01 -5.69 -20.99
CA SER A 8 76.64 -6.15 -20.68
C SER A 8 75.65 -5.37 -21.53
N ASN A 9 75.06 -6.03 -22.53
CA ASN A 9 73.90 -5.56 -23.26
C ASN A 9 72.65 -5.77 -22.39
N THR A 10 71.97 -4.68 -22.03
CA THR A 10 70.62 -4.68 -21.49
C THR A 10 69.62 -4.80 -22.65
N PRO A 11 68.64 -5.73 -22.61
CA PRO A 11 67.55 -5.75 -23.57
C PRO A 11 66.52 -4.67 -23.24
N ALA A 12 66.19 -3.86 -24.24
CA ALA A 12 65.11 -2.88 -24.19
C ALA A 12 63.77 -3.60 -24.02
N THR A 13 63.11 -3.37 -22.89
CA THR A 13 61.74 -3.80 -22.63
C THR A 13 60.77 -3.08 -23.57
N GLU A 14 60.24 -3.88 -24.49
CA GLU A 14 59.23 -3.57 -25.49
C GLU A 14 57.93 -3.10 -24.82
N ASN A 15 57.61 -1.82 -25.04
CA ASN A 15 56.42 -1.15 -24.53
C ASN A 15 55.19 -1.59 -25.33
N ARG A 16 54.62 -2.77 -25.00
CA ARG A 16 53.35 -3.23 -25.58
C ARG A 16 52.19 -2.41 -25.04
N SER A 17 51.71 -1.53 -25.92
CA SER A 17 50.38 -0.90 -25.94
C SER A 17 49.32 -1.68 -25.16
N ARG A 18 49.01 -1.20 -23.95
CA ARG A 18 47.75 -1.51 -23.25
C ARG A 18 46.62 -0.82 -24.02
N ARG A 19 46.03 -1.51 -24.99
CA ARG A 19 44.69 -1.16 -25.46
C ARG A 19 43.74 -1.34 -24.28
N ALA A 20 43.19 -0.24 -23.78
CA ALA A 20 42.12 -0.24 -22.79
C ALA A 20 40.98 -1.10 -23.33
N ALA A 21 40.70 -2.22 -22.66
CA ALA A 21 39.50 -2.99 -22.92
C ALA A 21 38.29 -2.07 -22.71
N PRO A 22 37.34 -2.00 -23.65
CA PRO A 22 36.13 -1.22 -23.45
C PRO A 22 35.42 -1.75 -22.21
N ASP A 23 35.00 -0.82 -21.36
CA ASP A 23 34.37 -1.00 -20.06
C ASP A 23 32.97 -1.62 -20.24
N SER A 24 32.94 -2.88 -20.66
CA SER A 24 31.74 -3.65 -21.02
C SER A 24 30.78 -3.78 -19.84
N ALA A 25 31.30 -3.72 -18.61
CA ALA A 25 30.51 -3.64 -17.38
C ALA A 25 29.70 -2.35 -17.28
N LYS A 26 30.26 -1.19 -17.67
CA LYS A 26 29.53 0.08 -17.68
C LYS A 26 28.45 0.10 -18.75
N ILE A 27 28.72 -0.46 -19.93
CA ILE A 27 27.72 -0.54 -21.01
C ILE A 27 26.53 -1.43 -20.61
N PHE A 28 26.78 -2.53 -19.88
CA PHE A 28 25.71 -3.43 -19.41
C PHE A 28 24.85 -2.77 -18.31
N LEU A 29 25.49 -2.07 -17.37
CA LEU A 29 24.79 -1.35 -16.29
C LEU A 29 23.96 -0.18 -16.81
N ASP A 30 24.46 0.57 -17.80
CA ASP A 30 23.73 1.72 -18.37
C ASP A 30 22.53 1.28 -19.21
N ARG A 31 22.62 0.11 -19.87
CA ARG A 31 21.50 -0.48 -20.61
C ARG A 31 20.38 -0.94 -19.67
N GLY A 32 20.73 -1.66 -18.60
CA GLY A 32 19.75 -2.08 -17.59
C GLY A 32 19.08 -0.90 -16.88
N ARG A 33 19.83 0.19 -16.65
CA ARG A 33 19.30 1.41 -16.00
C ARG A 33 18.35 2.19 -16.91
N LYS A 34 18.60 2.24 -18.23
CA LYS A 34 17.68 2.82 -19.22
C LYS A 34 16.40 1.99 -19.38
N GLU A 35 16.50 0.66 -19.35
CA GLU A 35 15.33 -0.23 -19.41
C GLU A 35 14.47 -0.12 -18.13
N LEU A 36 15.10 -0.02 -16.94
CA LEU A 36 14.40 0.24 -15.67
C LEU A 36 13.71 1.61 -15.64
N PHE A 37 14.32 2.65 -16.22
CA PHE A 37 13.71 3.99 -16.31
C PHE A 37 12.55 4.03 -17.31
N ALA A 38 12.63 3.29 -18.41
CA ALA A 38 11.54 3.14 -19.37
C ALA A 38 10.33 2.38 -18.77
N LEU A 39 10.58 1.37 -17.93
CA LEU A 39 9.53 0.64 -17.19
C LEU A 39 8.92 1.46 -16.03
N SER A 40 9.71 2.36 -15.43
CA SER A 40 9.23 3.28 -14.38
C SER A 40 8.30 4.37 -14.94
N THR A 41 8.56 4.85 -16.16
CA THR A 41 7.71 5.88 -16.80
C THR A 41 6.39 5.34 -17.33
N SER A 42 6.24 4.01 -17.53
CA SER A 42 4.95 3.37 -17.79
C SER A 42 4.11 3.11 -16.53
N SER A 43 4.58 3.51 -15.34
CA SER A 43 3.89 3.24 -14.07
C SER A 43 2.49 3.86 -13.95
N ASN A 44 2.16 4.88 -14.75
CA ASN A 44 0.82 5.49 -14.75
C ASN A 44 -0.18 4.80 -15.69
N ALA A 45 0.26 3.87 -16.54
CA ALA A 45 -0.60 3.26 -17.56
C ALA A 45 -1.37 2.02 -17.07
N TRP A 46 -1.04 1.48 -15.89
CA TRP A 46 -1.58 0.20 -15.41
C TRP A 46 -3.02 0.29 -14.90
N GLY A 47 -3.46 1.48 -14.48
CA GLY A 47 -4.83 1.69 -13.97
C GLY A 47 -5.92 1.59 -15.04
N GLU A 48 -5.56 1.63 -16.32
CA GLU A 48 -6.50 1.58 -17.45
C GLU A 48 -6.52 0.21 -18.16
N TRP A 49 -5.78 -0.77 -17.66
CA TRP A 49 -5.67 -2.06 -18.35
C TRP A 49 -6.97 -2.85 -18.26
N THR A 50 -7.40 -3.36 -19.41
CA THR A 50 -8.49 -4.32 -19.53
C THR A 50 -8.03 -5.71 -19.11
N SER A 51 -8.99 -6.58 -18.74
CA SER A 51 -8.73 -7.99 -18.39
C SER A 51 -7.97 -8.73 -19.50
N GLU A 52 -8.20 -8.37 -20.76
CA GLU A 52 -7.53 -8.96 -21.92
C GLU A 52 -6.07 -8.53 -22.04
N GLU A 53 -5.76 -7.26 -21.75
CA GLU A 53 -4.39 -6.73 -21.79
C GLU A 53 -3.53 -7.32 -20.67
N VAL A 54 -4.10 -7.43 -19.46
CA VAL A 54 -3.43 -8.09 -18.33
C VAL A 54 -3.13 -9.55 -18.67
N ARG A 55 -4.11 -10.26 -19.27
CA ARG A 55 -3.92 -11.64 -19.74
C ARG A 55 -2.82 -11.71 -20.80
N GLY A 56 -2.88 -10.86 -21.82
CA GLY A 56 -1.88 -10.80 -22.89
C GLY A 56 -0.47 -10.59 -22.35
N HIS A 57 -0.33 -9.72 -21.34
CA HIS A 57 0.94 -9.48 -20.66
C HIS A 57 1.45 -10.72 -19.91
N LEU A 58 0.59 -11.39 -19.13
CA LEU A 58 0.96 -12.59 -18.38
C LEU A 58 1.32 -13.78 -19.30
N VAL A 59 0.66 -13.88 -20.45
CA VAL A 59 0.98 -14.87 -21.50
C VAL A 59 2.32 -14.54 -22.16
N ALA A 60 2.54 -13.29 -22.56
CA ALA A 60 3.80 -12.84 -23.19
C ALA A 60 5.02 -13.06 -22.28
N LYS A 61 4.83 -12.98 -20.96
CA LYS A 61 5.86 -13.24 -19.95
C LYS A 61 6.00 -14.73 -19.58
N GLY A 62 5.16 -15.60 -20.13
CA GLY A 62 5.21 -17.05 -19.92
C GLY A 62 4.64 -17.53 -18.59
N PHE A 63 3.89 -16.69 -17.86
CA PHE A 63 3.26 -17.08 -16.60
C PHE A 63 1.93 -17.81 -16.80
N VAL A 64 1.22 -17.49 -17.88
CA VAL A 64 -0.06 -18.11 -18.28
C VAL A 64 0.11 -18.75 -19.66
N LYS A 65 -0.55 -19.89 -19.89
CA LYS A 65 -0.52 -20.57 -21.19
C LYS A 65 -1.41 -19.84 -22.21
N GLU A 66 -0.98 -19.81 -23.47
CA GLU A 66 -1.83 -19.38 -24.57
C GLU A 66 -3.11 -20.23 -24.63
N GLY A 67 -4.25 -19.58 -24.84
CA GLY A 67 -5.57 -20.24 -24.93
C GLY A 67 -6.41 -20.24 -23.65
N VAL A 68 -5.94 -19.67 -22.54
CA VAL A 68 -6.76 -19.49 -21.33
C VAL A 68 -7.69 -18.29 -21.51
N SER A 69 -8.99 -18.53 -21.67
CA SER A 69 -9.98 -17.48 -21.95
C SER A 69 -10.21 -16.54 -20.76
N THR A 70 -10.20 -17.08 -19.53
CA THR A 70 -10.53 -16.36 -18.29
C THR A 70 -9.47 -16.58 -17.21
N LEU A 71 -9.08 -15.49 -16.54
CA LEU A 71 -8.18 -15.52 -15.39
C LEU A 71 -9.00 -15.79 -14.12
N SER A 72 -9.03 -17.05 -13.67
CA SER A 72 -9.68 -17.40 -12.39
C SER A 72 -8.80 -17.02 -11.20
N PHE A 73 -9.41 -16.79 -10.03
CA PHE A 73 -8.67 -16.52 -8.77
C PHE A 73 -7.62 -17.59 -8.47
N ASN A 74 -7.96 -18.87 -8.69
CA ASN A 74 -7.03 -19.99 -8.48
C ASN A 74 -5.83 -19.91 -9.43
N LEU A 75 -6.05 -19.50 -10.69
CA LEU A 75 -4.97 -19.32 -11.66
C LEU A 75 -4.06 -18.15 -11.27
N LEU A 76 -4.64 -17.02 -10.84
CA LEU A 76 -3.88 -15.86 -10.37
C LEU A 76 -3.05 -16.20 -9.12
N GLY A 77 -3.63 -16.90 -8.14
CA GLY A 77 -2.89 -17.37 -6.96
C GLY A 77 -1.73 -18.30 -7.30
N MET A 78 -1.93 -19.20 -8.28
CA MET A 78 -0.86 -20.05 -8.80
C MET A 78 0.23 -19.25 -9.54
N VAL A 79 -0.14 -18.20 -10.25
CA VAL A 79 0.82 -17.29 -10.89
C VAL A 79 1.64 -16.54 -9.83
N VAL A 80 1.03 -16.02 -8.75
CA VAL A 80 1.75 -15.41 -7.62
C VAL A 80 2.74 -16.39 -7.00
N LEU A 81 2.31 -17.61 -6.72
CA LEU A 81 3.17 -18.65 -6.15
C LEU A 81 4.33 -19.01 -7.08
N ARG A 82 4.07 -19.10 -8.38
CA ARG A 82 5.10 -19.39 -9.39
C ARG A 82 6.09 -18.25 -9.53
N ILE A 83 5.62 -17.00 -9.46
CA ILE A 83 6.46 -15.81 -9.43
C ILE A 83 7.35 -15.86 -8.18
N ALA A 84 6.77 -16.03 -6.99
CA ALA A 84 7.49 -16.10 -5.72
C ALA A 84 8.54 -17.22 -5.68
N ALA A 85 8.22 -18.40 -6.23
CA ALA A 85 9.14 -19.54 -6.31
C ALA A 85 10.26 -19.37 -7.35
N SER A 86 10.06 -18.50 -8.36
CA SER A 86 11.01 -18.31 -9.47
C SER A 86 12.07 -17.23 -9.22
N LEU A 87 12.06 -16.59 -8.05
CA LEU A 87 12.81 -15.36 -7.78
C LEU A 87 14.01 -15.54 -6.83
N PRO A 88 15.24 -15.26 -7.28
CA PRO A 88 16.21 -14.54 -6.44
C PRO A 88 15.70 -13.11 -6.23
N ALA A 89 15.85 -12.56 -5.02
CA ALA A 89 15.11 -11.40 -4.46
C ALA A 89 15.11 -10.04 -5.22
N ASN A 90 15.50 -9.96 -6.51
CA ASN A 90 15.63 -8.69 -7.22
C ASN A 90 15.37 -8.77 -8.74
N ASN A 91 14.42 -9.60 -9.20
CA ASN A 91 14.09 -9.67 -10.63
C ASN A 91 12.93 -8.71 -10.99
N ALA A 92 13.23 -7.66 -11.76
CA ALA A 92 12.25 -6.69 -12.25
C ALA A 92 11.07 -7.34 -12.99
N VAL A 93 11.31 -8.44 -13.71
CA VAL A 93 10.28 -9.19 -14.46
C VAL A 93 9.18 -9.72 -13.53
N ALA A 94 9.54 -10.12 -12.32
CA ALA A 94 8.59 -10.62 -11.36
C ALA A 94 7.80 -9.52 -10.65
N ALA A 95 8.42 -8.36 -10.42
CA ALA A 95 7.71 -7.20 -9.89
C ALA A 95 6.61 -6.75 -10.87
N ASP A 96 6.92 -6.73 -12.18
CA ASP A 96 5.93 -6.43 -13.22
C ASP A 96 4.82 -7.49 -13.29
N ALA A 97 5.16 -8.77 -13.16
CA ALA A 97 4.18 -9.85 -13.13
C ALA A 97 3.26 -9.79 -11.89
N LEU A 98 3.80 -9.43 -10.71
CA LEU A 98 3.01 -9.21 -9.50
C LEU A 98 2.06 -8.02 -9.65
N ARG A 99 2.51 -6.93 -10.27
CA ARG A 99 1.65 -5.78 -10.60
C ARG A 99 0.50 -6.19 -11.52
N ALA A 100 0.80 -6.93 -12.60
CA ALA A 100 -0.22 -7.44 -13.51
C ALA A 100 -1.26 -8.33 -12.78
N VAL A 101 -0.81 -9.18 -11.86
CA VAL A 101 -1.73 -9.99 -11.04
C VAL A 101 -2.57 -9.13 -10.09
N ALA A 102 -2.00 -8.09 -9.47
CA ALA A 102 -2.74 -7.17 -8.62
C ALA A 102 -3.88 -6.48 -9.38
N VAL A 103 -3.60 -5.99 -10.60
CA VAL A 103 -4.62 -5.39 -11.48
C VAL A 103 -5.69 -6.42 -11.87
N ALA A 104 -5.31 -7.67 -12.21
CA ALA A 104 -6.29 -8.72 -12.50
C ALA A 104 -7.20 -9.04 -11.31
N LEU A 105 -6.67 -9.03 -10.08
CA LEU A 105 -7.45 -9.27 -8.87
C LEU A 105 -8.43 -8.11 -8.60
N GLU A 106 -8.01 -6.87 -8.86
CA GLU A 106 -8.87 -5.70 -8.75
C GLU A 106 -10.03 -5.77 -9.74
N LEU A 107 -9.74 -6.05 -11.02
CA LEU A 107 -10.77 -6.22 -12.06
C LEU A 107 -11.75 -7.35 -11.72
N LYS A 108 -11.24 -8.49 -11.25
CA LYS A 108 -12.09 -9.63 -10.84
C LYS A 108 -12.95 -9.34 -9.62
N ARG A 109 -12.46 -8.51 -8.69
CA ARG A 109 -13.24 -8.08 -7.53
C ARG A 109 -14.38 -7.16 -7.96
N VAL A 110 -14.15 -6.25 -8.90
CA VAL A 110 -15.21 -5.40 -9.48
C VAL A 110 -16.25 -6.26 -10.19
N GLU A 111 -15.83 -7.23 -11.03
CA GLU A 111 -16.76 -8.16 -11.70
C GLU A 111 -17.63 -8.95 -10.70
N SER A 112 -17.04 -9.47 -9.62
CA SER A 112 -17.77 -10.20 -8.58
C SER A 112 -18.80 -9.33 -7.85
N VAL A 113 -18.45 -8.07 -7.57
CA VAL A 113 -19.37 -7.10 -6.95
C VAL A 113 -20.53 -6.80 -7.90
N VAL A 114 -20.25 -6.60 -9.19
CA VAL A 114 -21.28 -6.34 -10.21
C VAL A 114 -22.23 -7.53 -10.36
N GLU A 115 -21.72 -8.78 -10.35
CA GLU A 115 -22.57 -9.98 -10.38
C GLU A 115 -23.47 -10.09 -9.14
N GLU A 116 -22.93 -9.82 -7.95
CA GLU A 116 -23.72 -9.83 -6.70
C GLU A 116 -24.81 -8.74 -6.71
N VAL A 117 -24.48 -7.52 -7.14
CA VAL A 117 -25.45 -6.44 -7.32
C VAL A 117 -26.50 -6.82 -8.36
N ALA A 118 -26.11 -7.45 -9.48
CA ALA A 118 -27.04 -7.86 -10.52
C ALA A 118 -28.02 -8.94 -10.04
N GLU A 119 -27.57 -9.95 -9.28
CA GLU A 119 -28.47 -10.96 -8.69
C GLU A 119 -29.36 -10.37 -7.59
N ASN A 120 -28.86 -9.43 -6.78
CA ASN A 120 -29.70 -8.70 -5.83
C ASN A 120 -30.77 -7.86 -6.55
N VAL A 121 -30.42 -7.15 -7.62
CA VAL A 121 -31.39 -6.41 -8.45
C VAL A 121 -32.42 -7.37 -9.07
N LYS A 122 -31.99 -8.52 -9.57
CA LYS A 122 -32.87 -9.52 -10.20
C LYS A 122 -33.83 -10.17 -9.21
N THR A 123 -33.37 -10.51 -8.00
CA THR A 123 -34.23 -11.03 -6.94
C THR A 123 -35.25 -9.99 -6.49
N LEU A 124 -34.84 -8.72 -6.35
CA LEU A 124 -35.73 -7.61 -6.03
C LEU A 124 -36.77 -7.34 -7.13
N LEU A 125 -36.35 -7.34 -8.40
CA LEU A 125 -37.28 -7.23 -9.54
C LEU A 125 -38.26 -8.41 -9.60
N GLY A 126 -37.79 -9.62 -9.25
CA GLY A 126 -38.63 -10.81 -9.16
C GLY A 126 -39.69 -10.73 -8.05
N LEU A 127 -39.34 -10.12 -6.91
CA LEU A 127 -40.28 -9.84 -5.81
C LEU A 127 -41.31 -8.78 -6.21
N ALA A 128 -40.86 -7.67 -6.80
CA ALA A 128 -41.75 -6.62 -7.31
C ALA A 128 -42.69 -7.13 -8.40
N ALA A 129 -42.23 -8.03 -9.29
CA ALA A 129 -43.06 -8.65 -10.31
C ALA A 129 -44.11 -9.61 -9.71
N LYS A 130 -43.80 -10.29 -8.60
CA LYS A 130 -44.76 -11.12 -7.87
C LYS A 130 -45.82 -10.30 -7.15
N GLU A 131 -45.45 -9.19 -6.50
CA GLU A 131 -46.40 -8.24 -5.88
C GLU A 131 -47.35 -7.63 -6.90
N ARG A 132 -46.86 -7.32 -8.10
CA ARG A 132 -47.68 -6.83 -9.22
C ARG A 132 -48.73 -7.82 -9.72
N ALA A 133 -48.51 -9.12 -9.51
CA ALA A 133 -49.46 -10.16 -9.89
C ALA A 133 -50.56 -10.35 -8.83
N THR A 134 -50.38 -9.80 -7.61
CA THR A 134 -51.28 -10.04 -6.48
C THR A 134 -52.24 -8.90 -6.15
N GLU A 135 -51.93 -7.61 -6.36
CA GLU A 135 -52.86 -6.55 -5.92
C GLU A 135 -52.74 -5.19 -6.64
N GLY A 136 -53.87 -4.50 -6.80
CA GLY A 136 -54.04 -3.23 -7.50
C GLY A 136 -53.74 -1.97 -6.66
N GLU A 137 -52.72 -1.99 -5.82
CA GLU A 137 -52.29 -0.83 -5.02
C GLU A 137 -50.94 -0.30 -5.51
N GLU A 138 -50.98 0.76 -6.32
CA GLU A 138 -49.79 1.45 -6.85
C GLU A 138 -48.95 2.14 -5.75
N GLY A 139 -49.50 2.37 -4.56
CA GLY A 139 -48.80 3.01 -3.44
C GLY A 139 -47.72 2.14 -2.81
N GLU A 140 -48.05 0.89 -2.49
CA GLU A 140 -47.16 -0.02 -1.76
C GLU A 140 -45.92 -0.40 -2.61
N LEU A 141 -46.10 -0.52 -3.93
CA LEU A 141 -45.01 -0.83 -4.87
C LEU A 141 -43.94 0.27 -4.89
N THR A 142 -44.32 1.54 -4.71
CA THR A 142 -43.35 2.64 -4.71
C THR A 142 -42.53 2.67 -3.42
N ASP A 143 -43.12 2.26 -2.30
CA ASP A 143 -42.44 2.19 -1.02
C ASP A 143 -41.50 0.97 -0.95
N THR A 144 -41.90 -0.19 -1.50
CA THR A 144 -41.00 -1.36 -1.60
C THR A 144 -39.83 -1.09 -2.55
N LEU A 145 -40.06 -0.44 -3.70
CA LEU A 145 -38.99 -0.05 -4.62
C LEU A 145 -38.03 0.97 -3.99
N ARG A 146 -38.55 1.93 -3.22
CA ARG A 146 -37.73 2.92 -2.48
C ARG A 146 -36.90 2.22 -1.39
N ALA A 147 -37.49 1.32 -0.62
CA ALA A 147 -36.77 0.55 0.40
C ALA A 147 -35.66 -0.31 -0.21
N ALA A 148 -35.93 -0.94 -1.36
CA ALA A 148 -34.95 -1.72 -2.12
C ALA A 148 -33.81 -0.86 -2.67
N ALA A 149 -34.11 0.33 -3.21
CA ALA A 149 -33.11 1.27 -3.69
C ALA A 149 -32.21 1.78 -2.55
N VAL A 150 -32.79 2.06 -1.38
CA VAL A 150 -32.04 2.43 -0.17
C VAL A 150 -31.14 1.28 0.29
N HIS A 151 -31.64 0.04 0.28
CA HIS A 151 -30.85 -1.14 0.61
C HIS A 151 -29.68 -1.33 -0.36
N LEU A 152 -29.90 -1.24 -1.68
CA LEU A 152 -28.84 -1.33 -2.68
C LEU A 152 -27.79 -0.23 -2.51
N THR A 153 -28.23 1.01 -2.32
CA THR A 153 -27.30 2.14 -2.11
C THR A 153 -26.43 1.90 -0.87
N ARG A 154 -27.04 1.39 0.20
CA ARG A 154 -26.32 1.02 1.43
C ARG A 154 -25.32 -0.12 1.19
N THR A 155 -25.70 -1.19 0.52
CA THR A 155 -24.79 -2.32 0.24
C THR A 155 -23.60 -1.88 -0.62
N VAL A 156 -23.84 -1.00 -1.61
CA VAL A 156 -22.76 -0.43 -2.44
C VAL A 156 -21.83 0.47 -1.62
N GLU A 157 -22.35 1.30 -0.72
CA GLU A 157 -21.54 2.13 0.18
C GLU A 157 -20.71 1.29 1.16
N GLU A 158 -21.28 0.23 1.74
CA GLU A 158 -20.57 -0.71 2.63
C GLU A 158 -19.43 -1.41 1.87
N GLN A 159 -19.71 -1.92 0.67
CA GLN A 159 -18.67 -2.56 -0.16
C GLN A 159 -17.60 -1.56 -0.64
N ALA A 160 -17.96 -0.32 -0.96
CA ALA A 160 -17.01 0.73 -1.32
C ALA A 160 -16.08 1.09 -0.15
N ASN A 161 -16.61 1.14 1.08
CA ASN A 161 -15.81 1.34 2.29
C ASN A 161 -14.88 0.14 2.57
N ASP A 162 -15.35 -1.09 2.37
CA ASP A 162 -14.52 -2.29 2.49
C ASP A 162 -13.40 -2.32 1.44
N ILE A 163 -13.65 -1.82 0.23
CA ILE A 163 -12.61 -1.62 -0.79
C ILE A 163 -11.59 -0.59 -0.31
N ALA A 164 -12.03 0.59 0.10
CA ALA A 164 -11.14 1.65 0.57
C ALA A 164 -10.28 1.19 1.77
N SER A 165 -10.84 0.40 2.69
CA SER A 165 -10.11 -0.13 3.84
C SER A 165 -9.09 -1.21 3.46
N LEU A 166 -9.39 -2.04 2.46
CA LEU A 166 -8.45 -3.04 1.96
C LEU A 166 -7.32 -2.39 1.14
N THR A 167 -7.63 -1.39 0.32
CA THR A 167 -6.62 -0.63 -0.44
C THR A 167 -5.65 0.08 0.50
N THR A 168 -6.15 0.72 1.57
CA THR A 168 -5.28 1.37 2.56
C THR A 168 -4.39 0.37 3.32
N ARG A 169 -4.91 -0.81 3.68
CA ARG A 169 -4.09 -1.88 4.27
C ARG A 169 -3.01 -2.38 3.32
N LEU A 170 -3.35 -2.55 2.04
CA LEU A 170 -2.40 -2.97 1.01
C LEU A 170 -1.29 -1.92 0.81
N ASP A 171 -1.64 -0.64 0.77
CA ASP A 171 -0.67 0.45 0.70
C ASP A 171 0.25 0.48 1.93
N ASP A 172 -0.30 0.30 3.13
CA ASP A 172 0.50 0.23 4.35
C ASP A 172 1.47 -0.96 4.33
N GLU A 173 1.03 -2.13 3.86
CA GLU A 173 1.90 -3.31 3.70
C GLU A 173 2.96 -3.10 2.62
N LEU A 174 2.61 -2.53 1.47
CA LEU A 174 3.54 -2.21 0.39
C LEU A 174 4.60 -1.20 0.82
N ASN A 175 4.19 -0.13 1.51
CA ASN A 175 5.11 0.85 2.08
C ASN A 175 5.99 0.22 3.19
N GLY A 176 5.43 -0.71 3.96
CA GLY A 176 6.15 -1.52 4.94
C GLY A 176 7.20 -2.44 4.31
N LEU A 177 6.91 -3.06 3.16
CA LEU A 177 7.85 -3.90 2.42
C LEU A 177 8.92 -3.05 1.70
N SER A 178 8.52 -1.93 1.10
CA SER A 178 9.43 -0.99 0.42
C SER A 178 10.45 -0.40 1.40
N SER A 179 10.01 0.03 2.58
CA SER A 179 10.91 0.53 3.63
C SER A 179 11.86 -0.56 4.17
N ARG A 180 11.40 -1.81 4.32
CA ARG A 180 12.28 -2.95 4.66
C ARG A 180 13.31 -3.23 3.56
N ALA A 181 12.91 -3.18 2.30
CA ALA A 181 13.81 -3.38 1.16
C ALA A 181 14.86 -2.26 1.07
N ALA A 182 14.46 -1.00 1.28
CA ALA A 182 15.38 0.14 1.33
C ALA A 182 16.39 0.03 2.47
N HIS A 183 15.97 -0.43 3.66
CA HIS A 183 16.87 -0.69 4.77
C HIS A 183 17.80 -1.89 4.54
N ALA A 184 17.34 -2.93 3.83
CA ALA A 184 18.21 -4.05 3.44
C ALA A 184 19.25 -3.63 2.37
N ALA A 185 18.91 -2.71 1.47
CA ALA A 185 19.80 -2.20 0.43
C ALA A 185 20.79 -1.13 0.92
N ALA A 186 20.41 -0.36 1.95
CA ALA A 186 21.27 0.65 2.58
C ALA A 186 22.24 0.06 3.63
N ALA A 187 22.13 -1.23 3.95
CA ALA A 187 23.15 -1.92 4.71
C ALA A 187 24.47 -1.89 3.92
N PRO A 188 25.57 -1.33 4.46
CA PRO A 188 26.83 -1.26 3.75
C PRO A 188 27.29 -2.68 3.43
N GLY A 189 27.32 -3.01 2.14
CA GLY A 189 27.87 -4.28 1.67
C GLY A 189 29.27 -4.44 2.26
N PRO A 190 29.60 -5.60 2.87
CA PRO A 190 30.94 -5.84 3.37
C PRO A 190 31.89 -5.66 2.18
N ALA A 191 32.72 -4.62 2.25
CA ALA A 191 33.73 -4.37 1.25
C ALA A 191 34.51 -5.67 1.03
N ALA A 192 34.50 -6.17 -0.19
CA ALA A 192 35.31 -7.30 -0.61
C ALA A 192 36.77 -6.85 -0.60
N THR A 193 37.39 -6.84 0.58
CA THR A 193 38.82 -6.67 0.75
C THR A 193 39.47 -8.01 0.43
N VAL A 194 39.96 -8.11 -0.79
CA VAL A 194 40.80 -9.21 -1.25
C VAL A 194 42.11 -9.16 -0.45
N ALA A 195 42.38 -10.20 0.34
CA ALA A 195 43.69 -10.69 0.82
C ALA A 195 44.62 -9.66 1.54
N SER A 196 45.18 -9.87 2.73
CA SER A 196 45.66 -11.06 3.44
C SER A 196 45.91 -10.69 4.90
N GLY A 197 45.62 -11.58 5.84
CA GLY A 197 46.10 -11.44 7.22
C GLY A 197 45.25 -12.23 8.23
N PRO A 198 45.75 -13.34 8.79
CA PRO A 198 45.07 -14.05 9.86
C PRO A 198 45.41 -13.35 11.18
N ASN A 199 44.60 -12.37 11.59
CA ASN A 199 44.40 -11.93 12.99
C ASN A 199 43.94 -10.47 13.03
N ALA A 200 42.63 -10.26 13.06
CA ALA A 200 42.06 -9.13 13.78
C ALA A 200 40.63 -9.50 14.17
N ALA A 201 40.47 -9.93 15.41
CA ALA A 201 39.17 -10.03 16.07
C ALA A 201 38.54 -8.63 16.10
N GLY A 202 37.81 -8.31 15.03
CA GLY A 202 37.05 -7.06 14.90
C GLY A 202 35.97 -7.03 15.97
N LYS A 203 36.19 -6.21 16.99
CA LYS A 203 35.19 -5.90 18.01
C LYS A 203 33.99 -5.28 17.32
N GLN A 204 32.97 -6.08 17.03
CA GLN A 204 31.65 -5.57 16.71
C GLN A 204 31.24 -4.65 17.87
N SER A 205 31.11 -3.36 17.56
CA SER A 205 30.64 -2.39 18.54
C SER A 205 29.27 -2.85 19.04
N TYR A 206 29.08 -2.82 20.37
CA TYR A 206 27.85 -3.26 21.03
C TYR A 206 26.60 -2.57 20.43
N ALA A 207 26.74 -1.34 19.92
CA ALA A 207 25.68 -0.61 19.23
C ALA A 207 25.25 -1.23 17.87
N ALA A 208 26.17 -1.85 17.13
CA ALA A 208 25.87 -2.52 15.86
C ALA A 208 25.15 -3.87 16.08
N ALA A 209 25.53 -4.60 17.12
CA ALA A 209 24.83 -5.84 17.51
C ALA A 209 23.45 -5.55 18.10
N ALA A 210 23.31 -4.49 18.90
CA ALA A 210 22.02 -4.08 19.48
C ALA A 210 21.02 -3.57 18.43
N SER A 211 21.50 -2.93 17.35
CA SER A 211 20.62 -2.42 16.29
C SER A 211 20.10 -3.51 15.35
N GLN A 212 20.85 -4.60 15.14
CA GLN A 212 20.40 -5.75 14.35
C GLN A 212 19.42 -6.66 15.10
N ALA A 213 19.39 -6.58 16.44
CA ALA A 213 18.49 -7.33 17.30
C ALA A 213 17.19 -6.57 17.64
N HIS A 214 16.86 -5.47 16.94
CA HIS A 214 15.60 -4.77 17.21
C HIS A 214 14.41 -5.63 16.80
N PRO A 215 13.58 -6.09 17.76
CA PRO A 215 12.48 -7.01 17.47
C PRO A 215 11.41 -6.32 16.61
N PRO A 216 10.53 -7.09 15.93
CA PRO A 216 9.32 -6.58 15.26
C PRO A 216 8.47 -5.62 16.14
N ALA A 217 8.67 -5.65 17.47
CA ALA A 217 8.13 -4.70 18.43
C ALA A 217 8.42 -3.21 18.10
N ARG A 218 9.57 -2.87 17.48
CA ARG A 218 9.89 -1.46 17.16
C ARG A 218 9.02 -0.92 16.02
N ALA A 219 8.80 -1.72 14.97
CA ALA A 219 7.92 -1.33 13.86
C ALA A 219 6.48 -1.18 14.35
N ALA A 220 6.00 -2.11 15.17
CA ALA A 220 4.69 -2.01 15.80
C ALA A 220 4.57 -0.77 16.71
N ALA A 221 5.61 -0.46 17.49
CA ALA A 221 5.62 0.74 18.34
C ALA A 221 5.55 2.03 17.51
N LEU A 222 6.27 2.13 16.40
CA LEU A 222 6.22 3.28 15.49
C LEU A 222 4.85 3.41 14.80
N ALA A 223 4.28 2.30 14.32
CA ALA A 223 2.94 2.29 13.74
C ALA A 223 1.88 2.73 14.76
N ASN A 224 1.98 2.24 16.00
CA ASN A 224 1.09 2.64 17.09
C ASN A 224 1.27 4.11 17.49
N ALA A 225 2.49 4.64 17.47
CA ALA A 225 2.75 6.05 17.71
C ALA A 225 2.10 6.92 16.62
N ALA A 226 2.30 6.59 15.35
CA ALA A 226 1.68 7.28 14.23
C ALA A 226 0.13 7.20 14.27
N ALA A 227 -0.43 6.05 14.65
CA ALA A 227 -1.87 5.90 14.83
C ALA A 227 -2.42 6.78 15.96
N ARG A 228 -1.69 6.92 17.08
CA ARG A 228 -2.07 7.78 18.21
C ARG A 228 -2.00 9.26 17.88
N GLU A 229 -1.07 9.68 17.02
CA GLU A 229 -0.99 11.08 16.56
C GLU A 229 -2.26 11.51 15.82
N ARG A 230 -2.92 10.58 15.12
CA ARG A 230 -4.19 10.78 14.41
C ARG A 230 -5.43 10.63 15.29
N GLN A 231 -5.26 10.35 16.59
CA GLN A 231 -6.36 10.14 17.51
C GLN A 231 -6.60 11.36 18.39
N ILE A 232 -7.87 11.64 18.66
CA ILE A 232 -8.34 12.65 19.60
C ILE A 232 -9.16 11.94 20.68
N LEU A 233 -8.76 12.11 21.93
CA LEU A 233 -9.52 11.63 23.07
C LEU A 233 -10.43 12.75 23.56
N VAL A 234 -11.74 12.51 23.52
CA VAL A 234 -12.75 13.39 24.10
C VAL A 234 -13.21 12.74 25.40
N GLU A 235 -12.84 13.37 26.50
CA GLU A 235 -13.25 12.93 27.83
C GLU A 235 -14.65 13.43 28.15
N ARG A 236 -15.38 12.63 28.91
CA ARG A 236 -16.72 12.98 29.37
C ARG A 236 -16.62 13.95 30.53
N GLU A 237 -17.34 15.06 30.46
CA GLU A 237 -17.47 15.98 31.59
C GLU A 237 -18.15 15.29 32.79
N PRO A 238 -17.64 15.43 34.03
CA PRO A 238 -18.25 14.84 35.21
C PRO A 238 -19.65 15.42 35.45
N GLY A 239 -20.68 14.60 35.25
CA GLY A 239 -22.08 15.01 35.43
C GLY A 239 -22.97 14.76 34.21
N MET A 240 -22.40 14.58 33.02
CA MET A 240 -23.16 14.11 31.86
C MET A 240 -23.33 12.58 31.91
N GLU A 241 -24.51 12.11 32.30
CA GLU A 241 -24.85 10.70 32.15
C GLU A 241 -25.19 10.39 30.67
N LYS A 242 -24.56 9.36 30.11
CA LYS A 242 -24.97 8.68 28.87
C LYS A 242 -24.96 9.50 27.56
N TRP A 243 -24.08 10.49 27.42
CA TRP A 243 -24.02 11.34 26.21
C TRP A 243 -23.76 10.59 24.88
N ALA A 244 -23.18 9.38 24.95
CA ALA A 244 -22.86 8.55 23.78
C ALA A 244 -23.50 7.15 23.81
N GLU A 245 -24.40 6.86 24.76
CA GLU A 245 -25.08 5.55 24.78
C GLU A 245 -26.12 5.47 23.65
N GLY A 246 -26.08 4.37 22.89
CA GLY A 246 -27.01 4.13 21.79
C GLY A 246 -26.67 4.82 20.46
N LEU A 247 -25.59 5.63 20.42
CA LEU A 247 -25.08 6.18 19.17
C LEU A 247 -24.20 5.14 18.46
N THR A 248 -24.44 4.97 17.16
CA THR A 248 -23.56 4.15 16.33
C THR A 248 -22.27 4.90 16.02
N GLU A 249 -21.23 4.17 15.57
CA GLU A 249 -19.97 4.80 15.12
C GLU A 249 -20.23 5.88 14.06
N LYS A 250 -21.17 5.63 13.13
CA LYS A 250 -21.55 6.58 12.09
C LYS A 250 -22.12 7.87 12.68
N ASP A 251 -23.02 7.76 13.65
CA ASP A 251 -23.63 8.92 14.31
C ASP A 251 -22.59 9.76 15.05
N LEU A 252 -21.61 9.11 15.68
CA LEU A 252 -20.51 9.78 16.39
C LEU A 252 -19.61 10.55 15.41
N VAL A 253 -19.26 9.94 14.28
CA VAL A 253 -18.47 10.59 13.21
C VAL A 253 -19.24 11.76 12.60
N GLU A 254 -20.53 11.61 12.35
CA GLU A 254 -21.37 12.66 11.78
C GLU A 254 -21.52 13.85 12.74
N LYS A 255 -21.73 13.59 14.03
CA LYS A 255 -21.75 14.63 15.07
C LYS A 255 -20.41 15.34 15.20
N ALA A 256 -19.30 14.60 15.14
CA ALA A 256 -17.96 15.21 15.14
C ALA A 256 -17.73 16.10 13.91
N ARG A 257 -18.18 15.66 12.73
CA ARG A 257 -18.13 16.46 11.50
C ARG A 257 -18.98 17.73 11.62
N MET A 258 -20.20 17.62 12.15
CA MET A 258 -21.05 18.77 12.41
C MET A 258 -20.41 19.75 13.40
N ALA A 259 -19.77 19.24 14.46
CA ALA A 259 -19.08 20.09 15.44
C ALA A 259 -17.97 20.92 14.78
N VAL A 260 -17.17 20.33 13.87
CA VAL A 260 -16.16 21.07 13.11
C VAL A 260 -16.79 22.13 12.20
N VAL A 261 -17.89 21.81 11.51
CA VAL A 261 -18.62 22.79 10.67
C VAL A 261 -19.14 23.95 11.52
N LEU A 262 -19.65 23.67 12.72
CA LEU A 262 -20.10 24.69 13.66
C LEU A 262 -18.93 25.55 14.14
N MET A 263 -17.80 24.95 14.52
CA MET A 263 -16.57 25.68 14.90
C MET A 263 -16.11 26.61 13.78
N CYS A 264 -16.12 26.15 12.53
CA CYS A 264 -15.75 26.99 11.36
C CYS A 264 -16.71 28.17 11.15
N ARG A 265 -17.99 28.02 11.50
CA ARG A 265 -19.02 29.05 11.32
C ARG A 265 -18.90 30.18 12.35
N THR A 266 -18.41 29.87 13.55
CA THR A 266 -18.33 30.83 14.66
C THR A 266 -17.12 31.76 14.58
N GLY A 267 -16.06 31.41 13.85
CA GLY A 267 -14.98 32.37 13.54
C GLY A 267 -13.61 31.77 13.18
N GLU A 268 -13.05 32.28 12.08
CA GLU A 268 -11.64 32.34 11.64
C GLU A 268 -10.78 31.08 11.47
N LEU A 269 -11.23 29.90 11.87
CA LEU A 269 -10.38 28.72 11.82
C LEU A 269 -10.87 27.75 10.74
N THR A 270 -10.20 27.80 9.59
CA THR A 270 -10.35 26.77 8.54
C THR A 270 -9.45 25.59 8.90
N PRO A 271 -9.96 24.36 8.91
CA PRO A 271 -9.13 23.19 9.18
C PRO A 271 -8.05 23.04 8.09
N PRO A 272 -6.85 22.56 8.43
CA PRO A 272 -5.78 22.36 7.46
C PRO A 272 -6.15 21.23 6.48
N GLY A 273 -6.08 21.53 5.17
CA GLY A 273 -6.18 20.54 4.10
C GLY A 273 -7.53 19.82 4.03
N ASP A 274 -7.48 18.49 3.89
CA ASP A 274 -8.64 17.61 3.75
C ASP A 274 -9.08 16.97 5.09
N ALA A 275 -8.93 17.70 6.20
CA ALA A 275 -9.24 17.22 7.55
C ALA A 275 -10.64 16.57 7.64
N ARG A 276 -10.67 15.26 7.89
CA ARG A 276 -11.91 14.50 8.07
C ARG A 276 -11.77 13.44 9.16
N PHE A 277 -12.88 13.19 9.85
CA PHE A 277 -13.01 12.07 10.75
C PHE A 277 -13.21 10.79 9.93
N VAL A 278 -12.43 9.76 10.26
CA VAL A 278 -12.45 8.45 9.59
C VAL A 278 -13.23 7.42 10.40
N GLY A 279 -13.22 7.53 11.72
CA GLY A 279 -13.89 6.57 12.61
C GLY A 279 -14.00 7.10 14.04
N ALA A 280 -14.78 6.39 14.85
CA ALA A 280 -15.03 6.76 16.23
C ALA A 280 -15.22 5.51 17.10
N THR A 281 -14.48 5.41 18.20
CA THR A 281 -14.59 4.29 19.15
C THR A 281 -14.99 4.80 20.53
N LEU A 282 -16.10 4.30 21.05
CA LEU A 282 -16.49 4.53 22.44
C LEU A 282 -15.72 3.57 23.35
N GLN A 283 -14.97 4.11 24.31
CA GLN A 283 -14.23 3.30 25.27
C GLN A 283 -15.12 2.91 26.46
N ARG A 284 -14.74 1.82 27.16
CA ARG A 284 -15.47 1.34 28.35
C ARG A 284 -15.53 2.36 29.49
N SER A 285 -14.57 3.29 29.53
CA SER A 285 -14.55 4.44 30.44
C SER A 285 -15.61 5.51 30.12
N GLY A 286 -16.28 5.42 28.97
CA GLY A 286 -17.20 6.46 28.48
C GLY A 286 -16.50 7.62 27.77
N SER A 287 -15.19 7.55 27.58
CA SER A 287 -14.43 8.46 26.71
C SER A 287 -14.61 8.09 25.25
N LEU A 288 -14.63 9.09 24.38
CA LEU A 288 -14.76 8.92 22.94
C LEU A 288 -13.39 9.11 22.27
N LEU A 289 -12.95 8.11 21.51
CA LEU A 289 -11.73 8.18 20.71
C LEU A 289 -12.10 8.44 19.25
N LEU A 290 -11.80 9.62 18.75
CA LEU A 290 -12.02 10.00 17.35
C LEU A 290 -10.75 9.78 16.53
N HIS A 291 -10.90 9.21 15.34
CA HIS A 291 -9.81 8.96 14.40
C HIS A 291 -9.86 9.95 13.24
N MET A 292 -8.73 10.59 12.94
CA MET A 292 -8.59 11.52 11.83
C MET A 292 -7.76 10.94 10.68
N ASN A 293 -7.92 11.50 9.49
CA ASN A 293 -7.11 11.15 8.32
C ASN A 293 -5.66 11.64 8.43
N SER A 294 -5.41 12.76 9.12
CA SER A 294 -4.10 13.40 9.22
C SER A 294 -3.73 13.76 10.67
N PRO A 295 -2.45 13.62 11.07
CA PRO A 295 -1.99 14.07 12.39
C PRO A 295 -2.05 15.60 12.53
N GLU A 296 -1.90 16.36 11.44
CA GLU A 296 -2.02 17.82 11.45
C GLU A 296 -3.43 18.26 11.81
N ALA A 297 -4.44 17.58 11.24
CA ALA A 297 -5.84 17.82 11.56
C ALA A 297 -6.13 17.51 13.04
N ALA A 298 -5.60 16.40 13.56
CA ALA A 298 -5.78 16.03 14.96
C ALA A 298 -5.16 17.06 15.91
N ASN A 299 -3.96 17.56 15.60
CA ASN A 299 -3.30 18.59 16.38
C ASN A 299 -4.02 19.94 16.31
N TRP A 300 -4.56 20.30 15.14
CA TRP A 300 -5.38 21.51 14.99
C TRP A 300 -6.62 21.45 15.88
N ILE A 301 -7.36 20.33 15.90
CA ILE A 301 -8.53 20.20 16.78
C ILE A 301 -8.12 20.27 18.25
N LYS A 302 -7.05 19.56 18.66
CA LYS A 302 -6.52 19.61 20.03
C LYS A 302 -6.16 21.03 20.46
N GLY A 303 -5.55 21.81 19.57
CA GLY A 303 -5.18 23.20 19.84
C GLY A 303 -6.40 24.11 20.03
N ASN A 304 -7.49 23.88 19.30
CA ASN A 304 -8.67 24.74 19.35
C ASN A 304 -9.65 24.37 20.48
N ILE A 305 -9.74 23.11 20.88
CA ILE A 305 -10.62 22.68 21.98
C ILE A 305 -10.14 23.21 23.35
N GLN A 306 -8.84 23.45 23.53
CA GLN A 306 -8.28 23.89 24.82
C GLN A 306 -8.56 25.36 25.17
N PHE A 307 -9.08 26.17 24.24
CA PHE A 307 -9.27 27.61 24.47
C PHE A 307 -10.56 27.98 25.22
N GLU A 308 -11.49 27.05 25.48
CA GLU A 308 -12.78 27.37 26.12
C GLU A 308 -12.87 27.00 27.63
N THR A 309 -11.82 26.43 28.23
CA THR A 309 -11.78 26.14 29.68
C THR A 309 -11.15 27.26 30.54
N GLY A 310 -11.13 28.49 30.04
CA GLY A 310 -10.61 29.68 30.74
C GLY A 310 -11.69 30.55 31.35
#